data_AF-A0A964LRS0-F1
#
_entry.id   AF-A0A964LRS0-F1
#
_cell.length_a   1.000
_cell.length_b   1.000
_cell.length_c   1.000
_cell.angle_alpha   90.00
_cell.angle_beta   90.00
_cell.angle_gamma   90.00
#
_symmetry.space_group_name_H-M   'P 1'
#
loop_
_entity.id
_entity.type
_entity.pdbx_description
1 polymer ?
#
loop_
_entity_poly.entity_id
_entity_poly.type
_entity_poly.pdbx_seq_one_letter_code
_entity_poly.pdbx_strand_id
1 'polypeptide(L)'
;MTPPADNRFDPAARVFLAQEERPAHLEAVRPDELSPLQRALLVIDGTVTTFLSAWALEPVTVQPLSQCAAVLPAAATWLDAPSGTPVLERAVLLVGGRSQRLFAYAESVICTERLPAALRDGLLSGGLSLGQLLLLPGFESRREGLWYGRERPASLPAPVAGLTEPDFLSRTYRVSAGSKPLMLITERFPWAFRA
;
A
#
# COMPACT_ATOMS: atom_id res chain seq x y z
N MET A 1 0.03 14.27 42.10
CA MET A 1 -0.89 13.36 41.36
C MET A 1 -0.54 13.54 39.89
N THR A 2 0.35 12.69 39.36
CA THR A 2 0.74 12.71 37.96
C THR A 2 -0.49 12.31 37.14
N PRO A 3 -0.88 13.07 36.09
CA PRO A 3 -1.99 12.63 35.24
C PRO A 3 -1.64 11.26 34.65
N PRO A 4 -2.62 10.36 34.47
CA PRO A 4 -2.36 9.06 33.85
C PRO A 4 -1.78 9.30 32.45
N ALA A 5 -0.88 8.40 32.02
CA ALA A 5 -0.33 8.40 30.68
C ALA A 5 -1.45 8.59 29.64
N ASP A 6 -1.22 9.51 28.72
CA ASP A 6 -2.16 10.05 27.72
C ASP A 6 -3.05 8.95 27.10
N ASN A 7 -4.24 8.73 27.66
CA ASN A 7 -5.20 7.70 27.21
C ASN A 7 -5.97 8.17 25.97
N ARG A 8 -5.23 8.68 24.97
CA ARG A 8 -5.79 9.15 23.71
C ARG A 8 -6.11 7.95 22.83
N PHE A 9 -7.30 7.99 22.23
CA PHE A 9 -7.70 6.99 21.23
C PHE A 9 -6.80 7.10 19.99
N ASP A 10 -6.08 6.02 19.70
CA ASP A 10 -5.33 5.86 18.46
C ASP A 10 -6.07 4.86 17.56
N PRO A 11 -6.64 5.31 16.42
CA PRO A 11 -7.32 4.42 15.48
C PRO A 11 -6.39 3.40 14.81
N ALA A 12 -5.09 3.65 14.76
CA ALA A 12 -4.10 2.81 14.11
C ALA A 12 -3.45 1.78 15.05
N ALA A 13 -3.61 1.92 16.38
CA ALA A 13 -2.92 1.11 17.39
C ALA A 13 -3.09 -0.41 17.25
N ARG A 14 -4.18 -0.89 16.64
CA ARG A 14 -4.46 -2.32 16.43
C ARG A 14 -4.39 -2.76 14.96
N VAL A 15 -4.01 -1.84 14.07
CA VAL A 15 -3.96 -2.08 12.62
C VAL A 15 -2.55 -2.45 12.18
N PHE A 16 -1.53 -1.88 12.82
CA PHE A 16 -0.13 -2.06 12.48
C PHE A 16 0.59 -2.90 13.53
N LEU A 17 1.05 -4.08 13.12
CA LEU A 17 1.63 -5.10 13.99
C LEU A 17 3.11 -4.88 14.29
N ALA A 18 3.78 -4.06 13.47
CA ALA A 18 5.23 -3.89 13.45
C ALA A 18 5.62 -2.41 13.36
N GLN A 19 4.83 -1.53 13.98
CA GLN A 19 5.02 -0.08 13.90
C GLN A 19 6.39 0.37 14.45
N GLU A 20 6.93 -0.35 15.44
CA GLU A 20 8.27 -0.11 16.00
C GLU A 20 9.41 -0.54 15.06
N GLU A 21 9.12 -1.41 14.08
CA GLU A 21 10.08 -1.85 13.05
C GLU A 21 10.00 -0.98 11.78
N ARG A 22 9.33 0.18 11.88
CA ARG A 22 9.19 1.10 10.75
C ARG A 22 10.57 1.51 10.21
N PRO A 23 10.77 1.49 8.88
CA PRO A 23 12.01 1.95 8.26
C PRO A 23 12.39 3.39 8.64
N ALA A 24 13.70 3.64 8.74
CA ALA A 24 14.25 4.93 9.17
C ALA A 24 13.87 6.13 8.26
N HIS A 25 13.53 5.87 6.99
CA HIS A 25 13.10 6.90 6.05
C HIS A 25 11.64 7.35 6.26
N LEU A 26 10.88 6.67 7.12
CA LEU A 26 9.53 7.06 7.49
C LEU A 26 9.55 7.78 8.85
N GLU A 27 9.14 9.03 8.84
CA GLU A 27 9.00 9.85 10.04
C GLU A 27 7.76 9.42 10.84
N ALA A 28 7.87 9.55 12.16
CA ALA A 28 6.72 9.33 13.05
C ALA A 28 5.66 10.38 12.81
N VAL A 29 4.41 9.92 12.73
CA VAL A 29 3.25 10.78 12.62
C VAL A 29 2.28 10.40 13.71
N ARG A 30 1.75 11.39 14.40
CA ARG A 30 0.72 11.13 15.39
C ARG A 30 -0.67 11.13 14.72
N PRO A 31 -1.60 10.25 15.12
CA PRO A 31 -2.93 10.23 14.53
C PRO A 31 -3.69 11.57 14.60
N ASP A 32 -3.43 12.40 15.61
CA ASP A 32 -4.05 13.72 15.76
C ASP A 32 -3.52 14.78 14.79
N GLU A 33 -2.38 14.54 14.15
CA GLU A 33 -1.81 15.38 13.08
C GLU A 33 -2.41 15.06 11.70
N LEU A 34 -3.05 13.89 11.57
CA LEU A 34 -3.64 13.42 10.32
C LEU A 34 -5.04 14.00 10.12
N SER A 35 -5.38 14.33 8.87
CA SER A 35 -6.76 14.63 8.49
C SER A 35 -7.69 13.42 8.69
N PRO A 36 -9.01 13.62 8.79
CA PRO A 36 -9.97 12.51 8.87
C PRO A 36 -9.83 11.49 7.73
N LEU A 37 -9.58 11.97 6.50
CA LEU A 37 -9.33 11.10 5.35
C LEU A 37 -8.06 10.27 5.53
N GLN A 38 -6.96 10.90 5.96
CA GLN A 38 -5.70 10.20 6.20
C GLN A 38 -5.83 9.13 7.28
N ARG A 39 -6.52 9.43 8.40
CA ARG A 39 -6.82 8.42 9.42
C ARG A 39 -7.65 7.27 8.87
N ALA A 40 -8.66 7.56 8.05
CA ALA A 40 -9.45 6.51 7.40
C ALA A 40 -8.57 5.66 6.47
N LEU A 41 -7.75 6.29 5.62
CA LEU A 41 -6.82 5.61 4.72
C LEU A 41 -5.83 4.71 5.44
N LEU A 42 -5.47 4.96 6.70
CA LEU A 42 -4.63 4.05 7.47
C LEU A 42 -5.37 2.77 7.84
N VAL A 43 -6.65 2.88 8.22
CA VAL A 43 -7.39 1.79 8.88
C VAL A 43 -8.36 1.05 7.96
N ILE A 44 -8.60 1.51 6.75
CA ILE A 44 -9.51 0.82 5.83
C ILE A 44 -9.02 -0.60 5.54
N ASP A 45 -9.94 -1.55 5.64
CA ASP A 45 -9.76 -2.95 5.25
C ASP A 45 -10.64 -3.24 4.03
N GLY A 46 -10.12 -2.88 2.86
CA GLY A 46 -10.81 -2.92 1.58
C GLY A 46 -9.93 -2.40 0.45
N THR A 47 -10.47 -2.28 -0.76
CA THR A 47 -9.72 -1.69 -1.87
C THR A 47 -9.69 -0.16 -1.73
N VAL A 48 -8.48 0.39 -1.64
CA VAL A 48 -8.23 1.84 -1.63
C VAL A 48 -8.90 2.54 -2.82
N THR A 49 -8.91 1.91 -4.00
CA THR A 49 -9.57 2.43 -5.20
C THR A 49 -11.06 2.67 -5.00
N THR A 50 -11.79 1.71 -4.42
CA THR A 50 -13.23 1.87 -4.16
C THR A 50 -13.48 2.95 -3.12
N PHE A 51 -12.69 2.96 -2.04
CA PHE A 51 -12.79 3.96 -0.99
C PHE A 51 -12.55 5.39 -1.52
N LEU A 52 -11.48 5.61 -2.27
CA LEU A 52 -11.15 6.91 -2.85
C LEU A 52 -12.18 7.36 -3.89
N SER A 53 -12.72 6.42 -4.70
CA SER A 53 -13.79 6.74 -5.65
C SER A 53 -15.04 7.24 -4.94
N ALA A 54 -15.41 6.60 -3.83
CA ALA A 54 -16.53 7.03 -3.01
C ALA A 54 -16.27 8.39 -2.33
N TRP A 55 -15.05 8.62 -1.84
CA TRP A 55 -14.68 9.88 -1.21
C TRP A 55 -14.65 11.06 -2.20
N ALA A 56 -14.05 10.86 -3.38
CA ALA A 56 -13.88 11.90 -4.40
C ALA A 56 -15.10 12.09 -5.32
N LEU A 57 -16.10 11.19 -5.24
CA LEU A 57 -17.27 11.16 -6.13
C LEU A 57 -16.91 11.16 -7.63
N GLU A 58 -15.79 10.51 -7.96
CA GLU A 58 -15.33 10.25 -9.31
C GLU A 58 -14.72 8.85 -9.43
N PRO A 59 -14.67 8.25 -10.64
CA PRO A 59 -13.95 7.00 -10.83
C PRO A 59 -12.46 7.18 -10.52
N VAL A 60 -11.89 6.37 -9.62
CA VAL A 60 -10.44 6.26 -9.47
C VAL A 60 -9.96 5.07 -10.29
N THR A 61 -9.00 5.34 -11.18
CA THR A 61 -8.44 4.34 -12.10
C THR A 61 -7.04 3.95 -11.69
N VAL A 62 -6.66 2.71 -11.97
CA VAL A 62 -5.31 2.19 -11.75
C VAL A 62 -4.53 2.33 -13.04
N GLN A 63 -3.46 3.14 -13.02
CA GLN A 63 -2.53 3.30 -14.14
C GLN A 63 -1.23 2.54 -13.83
N PRO A 64 -0.88 1.49 -14.60
CA PRO A 64 0.40 0.81 -14.42
C PRO A 64 1.57 1.75 -14.69
N LEU A 65 2.54 1.80 -13.78
CA LEU A 65 3.79 2.55 -13.95
C LEU A 65 4.93 1.62 -14.38
N SER A 66 5.07 0.48 -13.70
CA SER A 66 6.03 -0.55 -14.03
C SER A 66 5.55 -1.92 -13.55
N GLN A 67 5.99 -2.96 -14.26
CA GLN A 67 5.83 -4.35 -13.85
C GLN A 67 7.00 -5.16 -14.39
N CYS A 68 7.82 -5.72 -13.52
CA CYS A 68 9.01 -6.49 -13.91
C CYS A 68 9.17 -7.74 -13.05
N ALA A 69 9.58 -8.82 -13.71
CA ALA A 69 10.10 -9.99 -13.00
C ALA A 69 11.45 -9.61 -12.38
N ALA A 70 11.60 -9.91 -11.09
CA ALA A 70 12.80 -9.62 -10.33
C ALA A 70 13.12 -10.82 -9.43
N VAL A 71 14.28 -10.73 -8.78
CA VAL A 71 14.73 -11.70 -7.80
C VAL A 71 15.09 -10.95 -6.54
N LEU A 72 14.63 -11.44 -5.38
CA LEU A 72 14.94 -10.79 -4.11
C LEU A 72 16.46 -10.74 -3.89
N PRO A 73 17.06 -9.55 -3.72
CA PRO A 73 18.51 -9.43 -3.52
C PRO A 73 18.93 -9.93 -2.13
N ALA A 74 18.04 -9.79 -1.14
CA ALA A 74 18.22 -10.25 0.23
C ALA A 74 16.96 -10.94 0.72
N ALA A 75 17.04 -11.65 1.85
CA ALA A 75 15.86 -12.22 2.48
C ALA A 75 14.86 -11.12 2.86
N ALA A 76 13.59 -11.31 2.51
CA ALA A 76 12.50 -10.41 2.85
C ALA A 76 11.68 -11.02 3.99
N THR A 77 12.01 -10.65 5.24
CA THR A 77 11.38 -11.19 6.45
C THR A 77 9.86 -11.12 6.41
N TRP A 78 9.30 -9.97 6.00
CA TRP A 78 7.84 -9.77 5.97
C TRP A 78 7.12 -10.52 4.85
N LEU A 79 7.88 -10.99 3.85
CA LEU A 79 7.38 -11.85 2.78
C LEU A 79 7.64 -13.34 3.05
N ASP A 80 8.37 -13.67 4.13
CA ASP A 80 8.86 -15.02 4.41
C ASP A 80 9.50 -15.65 3.16
N ALA A 81 10.47 -14.94 2.58
CA ALA A 81 11.11 -15.30 1.33
C ALA A 81 12.62 -15.10 1.41
N PRO A 82 13.45 -16.13 1.11
CA PRO A 82 14.90 -15.99 1.10
C PRO A 82 15.39 -15.15 -0.10
N SER A 83 16.64 -14.72 -0.03
CA SER A 83 17.36 -14.17 -1.19
C SER A 83 17.31 -15.18 -2.35
N GLY A 84 17.23 -14.70 -3.58
CA GLY A 84 17.08 -15.56 -4.75
C GLY A 84 15.63 -15.94 -5.09
N THR A 85 14.64 -15.59 -4.25
CA THR A 85 13.23 -15.88 -4.55
C THR A 85 12.76 -15.04 -5.75
N PRO A 86 12.15 -15.66 -6.79
CA PRO A 86 11.52 -14.94 -7.87
C PRO A 86 10.29 -14.16 -7.38
N VAL A 87 10.21 -12.89 -7.78
CA VAL A 87 9.11 -12.00 -7.43
C VAL A 87 8.69 -11.18 -8.64
N LEU A 88 7.48 -10.64 -8.57
CA LEU A 88 7.00 -9.59 -9.46
C LEU A 88 7.04 -8.28 -8.68
N GLU A 89 7.83 -7.34 -9.16
CA GLU A 89 7.80 -5.95 -8.70
C GLU A 89 6.82 -5.17 -9.57
N ARG A 90 5.89 -4.46 -8.93
CA ARG A 90 4.85 -3.71 -9.63
C ARG A 90 4.62 -2.37 -8.96
N ALA A 91 4.64 -1.31 -9.76
CA ALA A 91 4.30 0.03 -9.35
C ALA A 91 3.09 0.55 -10.13
N VAL A 92 2.16 1.22 -9.44
CA VAL A 92 0.93 1.76 -10.04
C VAL A 92 0.56 3.12 -9.46
N LEU A 93 -0.21 3.89 -10.22
CA LEU A 93 -0.85 5.12 -9.78
C LEU A 93 -2.36 4.91 -9.66
N LEU A 94 -2.95 5.51 -8.63
CA LEU A 94 -4.39 5.65 -8.50
C LEU A 94 -4.73 7.10 -8.83
N VAL A 95 -5.39 7.30 -9.97
CA VAL A 95 -5.63 8.62 -10.56
C VAL A 95 -7.13 8.83 -10.79
N GLY A 96 -7.62 10.03 -10.49
CA GLY A 96 -8.99 10.44 -10.78
C GLY A 96 -9.27 10.42 -12.27
N GLY A 97 -10.32 9.71 -12.68
CA GLY A 97 -10.72 9.58 -14.08
C GLY A 97 -11.17 10.89 -14.69
N ARG A 98 -11.68 11.85 -13.89
CA ARG A 98 -12.09 13.18 -14.35
C ARG A 98 -11.04 14.22 -13.99
N SER A 99 -10.61 14.26 -12.73
CA SER A 99 -9.69 15.27 -12.23
C SER A 99 -8.24 15.10 -12.70
N GLN A 100 -7.87 13.89 -13.15
CA GLN A 100 -6.48 13.47 -13.38
C GLN A 100 -5.57 13.65 -12.16
N ARG A 101 -6.16 13.76 -10.97
CA ARG A 101 -5.45 13.96 -9.73
C ARG A 101 -4.87 12.64 -9.22
N LEU A 102 -3.63 12.69 -8.74
CA LEU A 102 -3.04 11.56 -8.02
C LEU A 102 -3.68 11.42 -6.63
N PHE A 103 -4.22 10.24 -6.35
CA PHE A 103 -4.70 9.87 -5.02
C PHE A 103 -3.75 8.94 -4.28
N ALA A 104 -3.08 8.03 -4.98
CA ALA A 104 -2.06 7.18 -4.39
C ALA A 104 -1.02 6.74 -5.41
N TYR A 105 0.22 6.56 -4.94
CA TYR A 105 1.27 5.82 -5.61
C TYR A 105 1.52 4.54 -4.81
N ALA A 106 1.46 3.37 -5.45
CA ALA A 106 1.62 2.10 -4.76
C ALA A 106 2.68 1.23 -5.42
N GLU A 107 3.51 0.62 -4.59
CA GLU A 107 4.51 -0.37 -4.97
C GLU A 107 4.21 -1.70 -4.29
N SER A 108 4.47 -2.78 -5.00
CA SER A 108 4.21 -4.13 -4.52
C SER A 108 5.29 -5.10 -4.96
N VAL A 109 5.65 -6.00 -4.05
CA VAL A 109 6.54 -7.14 -4.29
C VAL A 109 5.74 -8.41 -4.07
N ILE A 110 5.60 -9.24 -5.10
CA ILE A 110 4.63 -10.34 -5.13
C ILE A 110 5.35 -11.66 -5.41
N CYS A 111 5.19 -12.65 -4.54
CA CYS A 111 5.62 -14.03 -4.81
C CYS A 111 4.59 -14.74 -5.68
N THR A 112 4.64 -14.50 -7.00
CA THR A 112 3.66 -15.01 -7.96
C THR A 112 3.55 -16.54 -7.99
N GLU A 113 4.61 -17.26 -7.65
CA GLU A 113 4.60 -18.73 -7.51
C GLU A 113 3.71 -19.24 -6.37
N ARG A 114 3.27 -18.36 -5.47
CA ARG A 114 2.28 -18.68 -4.41
C ARG A 114 0.84 -18.53 -4.89
N LEU A 115 0.61 -18.08 -6.13
CA LEU A 115 -0.71 -17.98 -6.74
C LEU A 115 -1.06 -19.25 -7.54
N PRO A 116 -2.36 -19.60 -7.63
CA PRO A 116 -2.84 -20.51 -8.66
C PRO A 116 -2.43 -20.03 -10.06
N ALA A 117 -2.07 -20.97 -10.94
CA ALA A 117 -1.52 -20.67 -12.27
C ALA A 117 -2.36 -19.66 -13.07
N ALA A 118 -3.70 -19.83 -13.11
CA ALA A 118 -4.58 -18.91 -13.82
C ALA A 118 -4.52 -17.46 -13.28
N LEU A 119 -4.41 -17.29 -11.96
CA LEU A 119 -4.30 -15.96 -11.34
C LEU A 119 -2.92 -15.36 -11.56
N ARG A 120 -1.87 -16.18 -11.49
CA ARG A 120 -0.51 -15.79 -11.85
C ARG A 120 -0.44 -15.27 -13.27
N ASP A 121 -0.99 -16.03 -14.23
CA ASP A 121 -0.91 -15.68 -15.65
C ASP A 121 -1.72 -14.40 -15.96
N GLY A 122 -2.88 -14.25 -15.32
CA GLY A 122 -3.67 -13.00 -15.40
C GLY A 122 -2.92 -11.79 -14.84
N LEU A 123 -2.18 -11.96 -13.74
CA LEU A 123 -1.39 -10.88 -13.14
C LEU A 123 -0.17 -10.52 -14.01
N LEU A 124 0.54 -11.53 -14.49
CA LEU A 124 1.73 -11.36 -15.34
C LEU A 124 1.40 -10.70 -16.69
N SER A 125 0.28 -11.08 -17.30
CA SER A 125 -0.22 -10.46 -18.55
C SER A 125 -0.82 -9.07 -18.35
N GLY A 126 -1.00 -8.62 -17.10
CA GLY A 126 -1.64 -7.33 -16.78
C GLY A 126 -3.16 -7.34 -16.92
N GLY A 127 -3.78 -8.47 -17.28
CA GLY A 127 -5.23 -8.63 -17.38
C GLY A 127 -5.95 -8.65 -16.02
N LEU A 128 -5.22 -8.87 -14.93
CA LEU A 128 -5.73 -8.86 -13.56
C LEU A 128 -4.98 -7.83 -12.70
N SER A 129 -5.70 -6.89 -12.09
CA SER A 129 -5.15 -5.99 -11.07
C SER A 129 -5.12 -6.64 -9.68
N LEU A 130 -4.27 -6.15 -8.78
CA LEU A 130 -4.25 -6.62 -7.39
C LEU A 130 -5.60 -6.40 -6.69
N GLY A 131 -6.26 -5.27 -6.94
CA GLY A 131 -7.58 -5.00 -6.38
C GLY A 131 -8.63 -6.03 -6.82
N GLN A 132 -8.63 -6.42 -8.10
CA GLN A 132 -9.52 -7.46 -8.60
C GLN A 132 -9.16 -8.83 -8.03
N LEU A 133 -7.87 -9.19 -8.01
CA LEU A 133 -7.39 -10.46 -7.45
C LEU A 133 -7.89 -10.67 -6.02
N LEU A 134 -7.79 -9.63 -5.19
CA LEU A 134 -8.18 -9.68 -3.78
C LEU A 134 -9.70 -9.67 -3.55
N LEU A 135 -10.49 -9.43 -4.59
CA LEU A 135 -11.96 -9.47 -4.55
C LEU A 135 -12.52 -10.71 -5.26
N LEU A 136 -11.68 -11.60 -5.79
CA LEU A 136 -12.13 -12.80 -6.48
C LEU A 136 -12.87 -13.74 -5.51
N PRO A 137 -14.05 -14.28 -5.90
CA PRO A 137 -14.74 -15.29 -5.11
C PRO A 137 -13.83 -16.50 -4.84
N GLY A 138 -13.79 -16.93 -3.58
CA GLY A 138 -12.96 -18.06 -3.13
C GLY A 138 -11.47 -17.74 -2.94
N PHE A 139 -11.03 -16.50 -3.21
CA PHE A 139 -9.69 -16.05 -2.86
C PHE A 139 -9.67 -15.46 -1.45
N GLU A 140 -9.48 -16.33 -0.45
CA GLU A 140 -9.37 -15.91 0.94
C GLU A 140 -7.98 -15.32 1.21
N SER A 141 -7.97 -14.04 1.56
CA SER A 141 -6.74 -13.32 1.89
C SER A 141 -6.88 -12.53 3.18
N ARG A 142 -5.76 -12.38 3.89
CA ARG A 142 -5.67 -11.60 5.13
C ARG A 142 -4.66 -10.48 4.92
N ARG A 143 -5.07 -9.26 5.25
CA ARG A 143 -4.21 -8.07 5.27
C ARG A 143 -3.68 -7.85 6.68
N GLU A 144 -2.40 -7.58 6.78
CA GLU A 144 -1.70 -7.35 8.05
C GLU A 144 -0.87 -6.08 7.90
N GLY A 145 -1.32 -4.99 8.54
CA GLY A 145 -0.56 -3.74 8.57
C GLY A 145 0.76 -3.95 9.27
N LEU A 146 1.85 -3.44 8.68
CA LEU A 146 3.18 -3.52 9.27
C LEU A 146 3.52 -2.21 9.96
N TRP A 147 3.62 -1.14 9.18
CA TRP A 147 3.89 0.20 9.68
C TRP A 147 3.28 1.30 8.80
N TYR A 148 3.23 2.52 9.33
CA TYR A 148 2.94 3.75 8.60
C TYR A 148 3.80 4.91 9.09
N GLY A 149 3.93 5.94 8.26
CA GLY A 149 4.63 7.18 8.62
C GLY A 149 4.60 8.22 7.50
N ARG A 150 5.25 9.35 7.73
CA ARG A 150 5.43 10.37 6.69
C ARG A 150 6.70 10.07 5.91
N GLU A 151 6.60 10.13 4.59
CA GLU A 151 7.70 9.83 3.68
C GLU A 151 7.96 11.04 2.78
N ARG A 152 9.23 11.48 2.72
CA ARG A 152 9.68 12.53 1.80
C ARG A 152 10.81 12.01 0.93
N PRO A 153 10.50 11.25 -0.13
CA PRO A 153 11.53 10.66 -0.97
C PRO A 153 12.35 11.75 -1.66
N ALA A 154 13.68 11.59 -1.70
CA ALA A 154 14.58 12.55 -2.36
C ALA A 154 14.30 12.70 -3.87
N SER A 155 13.76 11.65 -4.48
CA SER A 155 13.38 11.63 -5.89
C SER A 155 12.13 10.78 -6.08
N LEU A 156 11.25 11.23 -6.96
CA LEU A 156 10.09 10.48 -7.42
C LEU A 156 10.30 10.02 -8.87
N PRO A 157 9.71 8.89 -9.28
CA PRO A 157 9.61 8.56 -10.69
C PRO A 157 8.96 9.73 -11.44
N ALA A 158 9.46 10.06 -12.64
CA ALA A 158 9.02 11.24 -13.39
C ALA A 158 7.48 11.36 -13.55
N PRO A 159 6.73 10.26 -13.81
CA PRO A 159 5.26 10.33 -13.87
C PRO A 159 4.60 10.72 -12.55
N VAL A 160 5.21 10.41 -11.40
CA VAL A 160 4.70 10.78 -10.07
C VAL A 160 5.08 12.23 -9.73
N ALA A 161 6.33 12.61 -10.02
CA ALA A 161 6.85 13.96 -9.78
C ALA A 161 6.05 15.04 -10.52
N GLY A 162 5.49 14.71 -11.69
CA GLY A 162 4.61 15.62 -12.44
C GLY A 162 3.23 15.85 -11.83
N LEU A 163 2.81 15.04 -10.85
CA LEU A 163 1.45 15.06 -10.28
C LEU A 163 1.40 15.54 -8.83
N THR A 164 2.50 15.46 -8.08
CA THR A 164 2.54 15.82 -6.66
C THR A 164 3.94 16.17 -6.18
N GLU A 165 4.01 16.93 -5.08
CA GLU A 165 5.24 17.11 -4.30
C GLU A 165 5.63 15.80 -3.58
N PRO A 166 6.93 15.60 -3.27
CA PRO A 166 7.44 14.41 -2.60
C PRO A 166 7.17 14.43 -1.09
N ASP A 167 5.89 14.44 -0.72
CA ASP A 167 5.45 14.42 0.68
C ASP A 167 4.21 13.54 0.79
N PHE A 168 4.35 12.40 1.49
CA PHE A 168 3.33 11.36 1.53
C PHE A 168 3.05 10.88 2.93
N LEU A 169 1.79 10.52 3.17
CA LEU A 169 1.47 9.51 4.17
C LEU A 169 1.70 8.14 3.53
N SER A 170 2.59 7.34 4.10
CA SER A 170 2.96 6.03 3.61
C SER A 170 2.48 4.96 4.58
N ARG A 171 1.94 3.85 4.06
CA ARG A 171 1.64 2.65 4.84
C ARG A 171 2.11 1.41 4.11
N THR A 172 2.69 0.47 4.85
CA THR A 172 3.09 -0.83 4.34
C THR A 172 2.31 -1.92 5.05
N TYR A 173 1.82 -2.87 4.27
CA TYR A 173 1.14 -4.05 4.77
C TYR A 173 1.55 -5.26 3.94
N ARG A 174 1.35 -6.45 4.51
CA ARG A 174 1.43 -7.69 3.75
C ARG A 174 0.05 -8.26 3.53
N VAL A 175 -0.08 -9.00 2.44
CA VAL A 175 -1.27 -9.82 2.18
C VAL A 175 -0.84 -11.27 2.16
N SER A 176 -1.51 -12.10 2.94
CA SER A 176 -1.30 -13.55 2.96
C SER A 176 -2.50 -14.24 2.33
N ALA A 177 -2.24 -15.28 1.53
CA ALA A 177 -3.25 -16.22 1.05
C ALA A 177 -2.81 -17.62 1.48
N GLY A 178 -3.61 -18.28 2.32
CA GLY A 178 -3.16 -19.47 3.06
C GLY A 178 -2.15 -19.14 4.17
N SER A 179 -1.12 -19.97 4.34
CA SER A 179 -0.18 -19.90 5.46
C SER A 179 1.05 -19.01 5.23
N LYS A 180 1.29 -18.56 3.99
CA LYS A 180 2.48 -17.77 3.63
C LYS A 180 2.10 -16.37 3.13
N PRO A 181 2.88 -15.32 3.46
CA PRO A 181 2.71 -14.00 2.86
C PRO A 181 2.81 -14.06 1.33
N LEU A 182 1.83 -13.55 0.62
CA LEU A 182 1.82 -13.56 -0.84
C LEU A 182 2.51 -12.32 -1.41
N MET A 183 2.28 -11.16 -0.80
CA MET A 183 2.80 -9.88 -1.29
C MET A 183 3.01 -8.88 -0.16
N LEU A 184 3.97 -7.99 -0.38
CA LEU A 184 4.15 -6.76 0.38
C LEU A 184 3.67 -5.60 -0.49
N ILE A 185 2.92 -4.68 0.10
CA ILE A 185 2.40 -3.50 -0.58
C ILE A 185 2.73 -2.27 0.27
N THR A 186 3.33 -1.28 -0.36
CA THR A 186 3.52 0.06 0.18
C THR A 186 2.65 1.04 -0.61
N GLU A 187 1.74 1.72 0.07
CA GLU A 187 0.87 2.73 -0.50
C GLU A 187 1.28 4.11 0.03
N ARG A 188 1.44 5.06 -0.88
CA ARG A 188 1.81 6.44 -0.60
C ARG A 188 0.69 7.37 -1.05
N PHE A 189 0.14 8.10 -0.11
CA PHE A 189 -0.93 9.06 -0.32
C PHE A 189 -0.36 10.47 -0.23
N PRO A 190 -0.59 11.37 -1.20
CA PRO A 190 -0.13 12.75 -1.09
C PRO A 190 -0.51 13.37 0.25
N TRP A 191 0.43 14.01 0.94
CA TRP A 191 0.23 14.52 2.30
C TRP A 191 -0.94 15.52 2.34
N ALA A 192 -1.00 16.41 1.36
CA ALA A 192 -2.12 17.31 1.18
C ALA A 192 -3.02 16.82 0.06
N PHE A 193 -4.27 16.48 0.41
CA PHE A 193 -5.29 16.24 -0.59
C PHE A 193 -5.85 17.61 -1.06
N ARG A 194 -5.57 18.02 -2.31
CA ARG A 194 -6.17 19.24 -2.88
C ARG A 194 -7.61 18.96 -3.32
N ALA A 195 -8.59 19.43 -2.56
CA ALA A 195 -10.00 19.41 -2.97
C ALA A 195 -10.22 20.25 -4.22
#